data_AF-R6A5Z0-F1
#
_entry.id   AF-R6A5Z0-F1
#
_cell.length_a   1.000
_cell.length_b   1.000
_cell.length_c   1.000
_cell.angle_alpha   90.00
_cell.angle_beta   90.00
_cell.angle_gamma   90.00
#
_symmetry.space_group_name_H-M   'P 1'
#
loop_
_entity.id
_entity.type
_entity.pdbx_description
1 polymer ?
#
loop_
_entity_poly.entity_id
_entity_poly.type
_entity_poly.pdbx_seq_one_letter_code
_entity_poly.pdbx_strand_id
1 'polypeptide(L)'
;MERHPLQPFLPENAHILMLGSFPPPKKRWSIDFFYPNMQNDMWRIFGLVFFDNKDYFVDTAHKRFNKPLLETFLREKGVALYDTACAVNRLQDNASDKFLEVVEHTDIDELLHQLPHCHAIVTTGQKATDTLRAHFAVAEPKVGQYVDFEFEGRNMRLYRMPSSSRAYPLALEKKAAFYRTMLECELGI
;
A
#
# COMPACT_ATOMS: atom_id res chain seq x y z
N MET A 1 -1.33 -10.44 -20.74
CA MET A 1 -2.10 -10.50 -19.50
C MET A 1 -1.29 -11.18 -18.41
N GLU A 2 -0.96 -10.44 -17.35
CA GLU A 2 -0.30 -10.89 -16.13
C GLU A 2 -1.35 -10.86 -15.00
N ARG A 3 -1.46 -11.93 -14.21
CA ARG A 3 -2.35 -12.00 -13.04
C ARG A 3 -1.58 -11.70 -11.77
N HIS A 4 -2.27 -11.15 -10.78
CA HIS A 4 -1.70 -10.81 -9.49
C HIS A 4 -1.11 -12.08 -8.84
N PRO A 5 0.20 -12.11 -8.55
CA PRO A 5 0.87 -13.32 -8.09
C PRO A 5 0.74 -13.59 -6.60
N LEU A 6 0.22 -12.63 -5.81
CA LEU A 6 0.02 -12.75 -4.37
C LEU A 6 -1.47 -12.78 -4.06
N GLN A 7 -1.83 -13.43 -2.95
CA GLN A 7 -3.15 -13.28 -2.35
C GLN A 7 -3.20 -11.99 -1.52
N PRO A 8 -4.39 -11.40 -1.32
CA PRO A 8 -4.58 -10.32 -0.36
C PRO A 8 -4.03 -10.67 1.02
N PHE A 9 -3.35 -9.73 1.68
CA PHE A 9 -2.92 -9.87 3.06
C PHE A 9 -3.94 -9.14 3.94
N LEU A 10 -4.85 -9.89 4.56
CA LEU A 10 -6.02 -9.37 5.28
C LEU A 10 -6.02 -9.87 6.74
N PRO A 11 -5.27 -9.25 7.66
CA PRO A 11 -5.43 -9.52 9.09
C PRO A 11 -6.86 -9.20 9.54
N GLU A 12 -7.48 -10.08 10.34
CA GLU A 12 -8.88 -9.90 10.80
C GLU A 12 -9.09 -8.61 11.59
N ASN A 13 -8.07 -8.18 12.34
CA ASN A 13 -8.05 -6.95 13.11
C ASN A 13 -7.58 -5.73 12.31
N ALA A 14 -7.57 -5.78 10.97
CA ALA A 14 -7.07 -4.66 10.18
C ALA A 14 -7.98 -3.43 10.27
N HIS A 15 -7.36 -2.30 10.55
CA HIS A 15 -7.98 -0.97 10.62
C HIS A 15 -7.74 -0.16 9.35
N ILE A 16 -6.64 -0.49 8.65
CA ILE A 16 -6.21 0.19 7.44
C ILE A 16 -6.00 -0.84 6.33
N LEU A 17 -6.50 -0.54 5.13
CA LEU A 17 -6.19 -1.26 3.90
C LEU A 17 -5.29 -0.39 3.00
N MET A 18 -4.04 -0.78 2.82
CA MET A 18 -3.14 -0.11 1.87
C MET A 18 -3.22 -0.76 0.48
N LEU A 19 -3.44 0.06 -0.54
CA LEU A 19 -3.58 -0.37 -1.93
C LEU A 19 -2.51 0.28 -2.81
N GLY A 20 -1.66 -0.58 -3.37
CA GLY A 20 -0.81 -0.25 -4.52
C GLY A 20 -1.59 -0.34 -5.84
N SER A 21 -0.91 -0.13 -6.96
CA SER A 21 -1.54 -0.28 -8.28
C SER A 21 -1.44 -1.71 -8.82
N PHE A 22 -0.22 -2.24 -8.90
CA PHE A 22 0.09 -3.64 -9.25
C PHE A 22 1.57 -3.90 -8.93
N PRO A 23 1.96 -5.13 -8.56
CA PRO A 23 3.36 -5.41 -8.24
C PRO A 23 4.32 -5.28 -9.43
N PRO A 24 5.61 -5.01 -9.17
CA PRO A 24 6.63 -5.01 -10.21
C PRO A 24 6.85 -6.43 -10.76
N PRO A 25 7.56 -6.60 -11.90
CA PRO A 25 7.93 -7.94 -12.39
C PRO A 25 8.71 -8.73 -11.33
N LYS A 26 8.38 -10.03 -11.17
CA LYS A 26 8.96 -10.92 -10.13
C LYS A 26 10.50 -10.92 -10.06
N LYS A 27 11.19 -10.75 -11.19
CA LYS A 27 12.66 -10.64 -11.23
C LYS A 27 13.25 -9.48 -10.41
N ARG A 28 12.43 -8.51 -10.00
CA ARG A 28 12.82 -7.37 -9.16
C ARG A 28 12.52 -7.57 -7.67
N TRP A 29 12.01 -8.73 -7.29
CA TRP A 29 11.56 -9.02 -5.94
C TRP A 29 12.71 -9.52 -5.08
N SER A 30 12.83 -9.00 -3.87
CA SER A 30 13.72 -9.53 -2.83
C SER A 30 13.00 -10.47 -1.86
N ILE A 31 11.67 -10.41 -1.84
CA ILE A 31 10.77 -11.28 -1.06
C ILE A 31 9.49 -11.56 -1.85
N ASP A 32 8.85 -12.69 -1.61
CA ASP A 32 7.52 -13.03 -2.13
C ASP A 32 6.41 -12.41 -1.25
N PHE A 33 6.33 -11.08 -1.28
CA PHE A 33 5.36 -10.26 -0.52
C PHE A 33 5.17 -8.88 -1.16
N PHE A 34 4.34 -8.02 -0.56
CA PHE A 34 4.11 -6.65 -1.02
C PHE A 34 5.35 -5.75 -0.90
N TYR A 35 5.41 -4.70 -1.73
CA TYR A 35 6.56 -3.80 -1.88
C TYR A 35 7.91 -4.54 -1.92
N PRO A 36 8.08 -5.55 -2.80
CA PRO A 36 9.15 -6.55 -2.65
C PRO A 36 10.53 -6.07 -3.10
N ASN A 37 10.61 -4.96 -3.83
CA ASN A 37 11.87 -4.45 -4.38
C ASN A 37 12.62 -3.64 -3.32
N MET A 38 13.89 -3.94 -3.07
CA MET A 38 14.75 -3.19 -2.12
C MET A 38 14.90 -1.69 -2.43
N GLN A 39 14.59 -1.26 -3.65
CA GLN A 39 14.53 0.15 -4.05
C GLN A 39 13.18 0.83 -3.74
N ASN A 40 12.15 0.07 -3.35
CA ASN A 40 10.94 0.63 -2.79
C ASN A 40 11.16 0.92 -1.31
N ASP A 41 10.82 2.13 -0.88
CA ASP A 41 11.11 2.60 0.47
C ASP A 41 9.99 2.26 1.48
N MET A 42 8.93 1.54 1.11
CA MET A 42 7.78 1.30 2.00
C MET A 42 8.21 0.72 3.35
N TRP A 43 8.97 -0.38 3.34
CA TRP A 43 9.42 -1.01 4.58
C TRP A 43 10.45 -0.19 5.35
N ARG A 44 11.12 0.75 4.69
CA ARG A 44 12.01 1.72 5.36
C ARG A 44 11.23 2.86 6.01
N ILE A 45 10.16 3.30 5.36
CA ILE A 45 9.19 4.25 5.93
C ILE A 45 8.63 3.66 7.21
N PHE A 46 8.13 2.42 7.17
CA PHE A 46 7.64 1.73 8.36
C PHE A 46 8.72 1.56 9.44
N GLY A 47 9.94 1.18 9.06
CA GLY A 47 11.08 1.11 10.00
C GLY A 47 11.34 2.44 10.72
N LEU A 48 11.32 3.56 10.01
CA LEU A 48 11.49 4.89 10.61
C LEU A 48 10.30 5.31 11.47
N VAL A 49 9.07 5.06 11.01
CA VAL A 49 7.86 5.50 11.72
C VAL A 49 7.75 4.81 13.08
N PHE A 50 7.94 3.48 13.12
CA PHE A 50 7.66 2.68 14.31
C PHE A 50 8.88 2.38 15.18
N PHE A 51 10.10 2.45 14.62
CA PHE A 51 11.32 2.00 15.33
C PHE A 51 12.47 3.00 15.23
N ASP A 52 12.27 4.16 14.62
CA ASP A 52 13.32 5.14 14.29
C ASP A 52 14.54 4.52 13.60
N ASN A 53 14.31 3.43 12.85
CA ASN A 53 15.35 2.66 12.18
C ASN A 53 14.87 2.22 10.79
N LYS A 54 15.36 2.91 9.76
CA LYS A 54 15.02 2.62 8.35
C LYS A 54 15.33 1.19 7.90
N ASP A 55 16.25 0.50 8.57
CA ASP A 55 16.67 -0.85 8.19
C ASP A 55 16.13 -1.92 9.17
N TYR A 56 15.17 -1.59 10.06
CA TYR A 56 14.56 -2.52 11.02
C TYR A 56 14.01 -3.80 10.36
N PHE A 57 13.36 -3.65 9.21
CA PHE A 57 12.81 -4.77 8.42
C PHE A 57 13.77 -5.30 7.34
N VAL A 58 15.04 -4.91 7.36
CA VAL A 58 16.01 -5.29 6.32
C VAL A 58 16.94 -6.39 6.84
N ASP A 59 16.93 -7.52 6.14
CA ASP A 59 17.95 -8.57 6.26
C ASP A 59 19.18 -8.13 5.43
N THR A 60 20.10 -7.42 6.10
CA THR A 60 21.28 -6.84 5.47
C THR A 60 22.23 -7.88 4.91
N ALA A 61 22.36 -9.04 5.58
CA ALA A 61 23.21 -10.14 5.15
C ALA A 61 22.78 -10.71 3.80
N HIS A 62 21.46 -10.86 3.58
CA HIS A 62 20.90 -11.42 2.35
C HIS A 62 20.36 -10.36 1.38
N LYS A 63 20.52 -9.06 1.68
CA LYS A 63 20.07 -7.92 0.86
C LYS A 63 18.59 -8.01 0.47
N ARG A 64 17.73 -8.36 1.43
CA ARG A 64 16.29 -8.49 1.25
C ARG A 64 15.53 -7.90 2.44
N PHE A 65 14.22 -7.79 2.32
CA PHE A 65 13.37 -7.51 3.48
C PHE A 65 13.11 -8.79 4.29
N ASN A 66 12.83 -8.65 5.58
CA ASN A 66 12.50 -9.77 6.47
C ASN A 66 10.98 -10.00 6.44
N LYS A 67 10.53 -10.90 5.55
CA LYS A 67 9.10 -11.21 5.37
C LYS A 67 8.41 -11.71 6.65
N PRO A 68 8.92 -12.72 7.39
CA PRO A 68 8.26 -13.15 8.63
C PRO A 68 8.09 -12.02 9.65
N LEU A 69 9.11 -11.18 9.83
CA LEU A 69 9.03 -10.03 10.74
C LEU A 69 7.96 -9.02 10.28
N LEU A 70 7.88 -8.75 8.97
CA LEU A 70 6.86 -7.87 8.40
C LEU A 70 5.45 -8.43 8.60
N GLU A 71 5.22 -9.70 8.32
CA GLU A 71 3.90 -10.33 8.46
C GLU A 71 3.43 -10.30 9.92
N THR A 72 4.30 -10.64 10.88
CA THR A 72 3.99 -10.54 12.31
C THR A 72 3.64 -9.10 12.68
N PHE A 73 4.51 -8.14 12.32
CA PHE A 73 4.30 -6.73 12.66
C PHE A 73 3.00 -6.17 12.08
N LEU A 74 2.69 -6.45 10.81
CA LEU A 74 1.49 -5.92 10.15
C LEU A 74 0.21 -6.52 10.71
N ARG A 75 0.23 -7.80 11.13
CA ARG A 75 -0.89 -8.42 11.85
C ARG A 75 -1.12 -7.74 13.20
N GLU A 76 -0.05 -7.54 13.97
CA GLU A 76 -0.12 -6.86 15.27
C GLU A 76 -0.64 -5.43 15.14
N LYS A 77 -0.22 -4.69 14.11
CA LYS A 77 -0.67 -3.32 13.86
C LYS A 77 -2.00 -3.19 13.14
N GLY A 78 -2.58 -4.29 12.64
CA GLY A 78 -3.83 -4.24 11.90
C GLY A 78 -3.71 -3.50 10.56
N VAL A 79 -2.70 -3.84 9.76
CA VAL A 79 -2.49 -3.26 8.43
C VAL A 79 -2.68 -4.33 7.36
N ALA A 80 -3.72 -4.18 6.55
CA ALA A 80 -4.00 -5.00 5.38
C ALA A 80 -3.34 -4.42 4.13
N LEU A 81 -2.99 -5.29 3.18
CA LEU A 81 -2.30 -4.93 1.95
C LEU A 81 -2.89 -5.64 0.75
N TYR A 82 -3.10 -4.89 -0.33
CA TYR A 82 -3.28 -5.46 -1.66
C TYR A 82 -2.95 -4.42 -2.74
N ASP A 83 -3.44 -4.65 -3.96
CA ASP A 83 -3.30 -3.75 -5.09
C ASP A 83 -4.68 -3.50 -5.72
N THR A 84 -4.84 -2.45 -6.51
CA THR A 84 -6.13 -2.10 -7.15
C THR A 84 -6.46 -2.91 -8.41
N ALA A 85 -5.53 -3.75 -8.88
CA ALA A 85 -5.68 -4.54 -10.09
C ALA A 85 -5.34 -6.02 -9.85
N CYS A 86 -6.22 -6.91 -10.31
CA CYS A 86 -6.02 -8.37 -10.27
C CYS A 86 -5.37 -8.90 -11.54
N ALA A 87 -5.56 -8.23 -12.67
CA ALA A 87 -4.89 -8.58 -13.93
C ALA A 87 -4.57 -7.33 -14.77
N VAL A 88 -3.39 -7.34 -15.39
CA VAL A 88 -2.89 -6.20 -16.19
C VAL A 88 -2.25 -6.67 -17.50
N ASN A 89 -2.20 -5.79 -18.49
CA ASN A 89 -1.23 -5.86 -19.57
C ASN A 89 -0.10 -4.87 -19.28
N ARG A 90 1.11 -5.39 -19.16
CA ARG A 90 2.31 -4.60 -18.93
C ARG A 90 2.89 -4.18 -20.29
N LEU A 91 2.72 -2.91 -20.65
CA LEU A 91 3.12 -2.37 -21.96
C LEU A 91 4.63 -2.09 -22.04
N GLN A 92 5.30 -1.97 -20.90
CA GLN A 92 6.75 -1.88 -20.79
C GLN A 92 7.24 -2.71 -19.60
N ASP A 93 8.40 -3.35 -19.72
CA ASP A 93 9.00 -4.22 -18.68
C ASP A 93 9.58 -3.44 -17.47
N ASN A 94 8.73 -2.61 -16.86
CA ASN A 94 9.02 -1.80 -15.69
C ASN A 94 7.83 -1.79 -14.71
N ALA A 95 8.03 -1.11 -13.58
CA ALA A 95 7.07 -1.02 -12.49
C ALA A 95 6.26 0.29 -12.51
N SER A 96 6.27 1.01 -13.64
CA SER A 96 5.59 2.30 -13.74
C SER A 96 4.11 2.11 -14.02
N ASP A 97 3.28 2.72 -13.18
CA ASP A 97 1.82 2.75 -13.36
C ASP A 97 1.42 3.29 -14.74
N LYS A 98 2.23 4.19 -15.33
CA LYS A 98 1.95 4.79 -16.64
C LYS A 98 1.82 3.76 -17.77
N PHE A 99 2.51 2.62 -17.66
CA PHE A 99 2.57 1.59 -18.70
C PHE A 99 1.83 0.31 -18.29
N LEU A 100 0.92 0.42 -17.33
CA LEU A 100 0.00 -0.65 -16.94
C LEU A 100 -1.40 -0.35 -17.49
N GLU A 101 -1.88 -1.23 -18.34
CA GLU A 101 -3.28 -1.31 -18.71
C GLU A 101 -3.97 -2.29 -17.76
N VAL A 102 -5.00 -1.84 -17.04
CA VAL A 102 -5.77 -2.71 -16.13
C VAL A 102 -6.79 -3.48 -16.95
N VAL A 103 -6.74 -4.81 -16.86
CA VAL A 103 -7.67 -5.73 -17.52
C VAL A 103 -8.78 -6.14 -16.56
N GLU A 104 -8.42 -6.35 -15.28
CA GLU A 104 -9.33 -6.77 -14.22
C GLU A 104 -9.00 -5.96 -12.96
N HIS A 105 -9.98 -5.20 -12.49
CA HIS A 105 -9.90 -4.45 -11.24
C HIS A 105 -10.13 -5.38 -10.04
N THR A 106 -9.53 -5.03 -8.92
CA THR A 106 -9.86 -5.66 -7.64
C THR A 106 -11.25 -5.26 -7.19
N ASP A 107 -12.02 -6.22 -6.71
CA ASP A 107 -13.29 -5.97 -6.02
C ASP A 107 -13.00 -5.39 -4.63
N ILE A 108 -13.07 -4.06 -4.54
CA ILE A 108 -12.76 -3.34 -3.30
C ILE A 108 -13.84 -3.59 -2.24
N ASP A 109 -15.09 -3.76 -2.64
CA ASP A 109 -16.20 -3.95 -1.73
C ASP A 109 -16.06 -5.31 -1.03
N GLU A 110 -15.74 -6.36 -1.80
CA GLU A 110 -15.47 -7.71 -1.25
C GLU A 110 -14.28 -7.71 -0.28
N LEU A 111 -13.20 -6.97 -0.58
CA LEU A 111 -12.09 -6.81 0.37
C LEU A 111 -12.53 -6.12 1.67
N LEU A 112 -13.36 -5.09 1.55
CA LEU A 112 -13.87 -4.34 2.69
C LEU A 112 -14.88 -5.13 3.52
N HIS A 113 -15.64 -6.04 2.92
CA HIS A 113 -16.52 -6.99 3.62
C HIS A 113 -15.71 -7.99 4.46
N GLN A 114 -14.54 -8.40 3.98
CA GLN A 114 -13.60 -9.25 4.74
C GLN A 114 -12.86 -8.50 5.86
N LEU A 115 -12.92 -7.17 5.89
CA LEU A 115 -12.27 -6.31 6.87
C LEU A 115 -13.30 -5.46 7.65
N PRO A 116 -14.06 -6.04 8.59
CA PRO A 116 -15.14 -5.34 9.27
C PRO A 116 -14.68 -4.16 10.13
N HIS A 117 -13.42 -4.19 10.61
CA HIS A 117 -12.83 -3.14 11.45
C HIS A 117 -12.06 -2.06 10.66
N CYS A 118 -11.97 -2.21 9.34
CA CYS A 118 -11.29 -1.26 8.48
C CYS A 118 -12.12 0.03 8.38
N HIS A 119 -11.46 1.16 8.62
CA HIS A 119 -12.04 2.50 8.53
C HIS A 119 -11.19 3.45 7.68
N ALA A 120 -10.06 3.00 7.16
CA ALA A 120 -9.21 3.79 6.27
C ALA A 120 -8.66 2.96 5.11
N ILE A 121 -8.76 3.52 3.90
CA ILE A 121 -8.09 3.02 2.70
C ILE A 121 -6.96 3.97 2.36
N VAL A 122 -5.76 3.42 2.15
CA VAL A 122 -4.55 4.19 1.88
C VAL A 122 -4.02 3.84 0.50
N THR A 123 -4.03 4.81 -0.41
CA THR A 123 -3.49 4.61 -1.76
C THR A 123 -2.07 5.18 -1.86
N THR A 124 -1.18 4.44 -2.52
CA THR A 124 0.23 4.84 -2.67
C THR A 124 0.55 5.24 -4.11
N GLY A 125 0.08 6.42 -4.53
CA GLY A 125 0.30 6.96 -5.87
C GLY A 125 -0.99 7.28 -6.63
N GLN A 126 -0.84 7.97 -7.77
CA GLN A 126 -1.98 8.55 -8.50
C GLN A 126 -2.96 7.49 -9.01
N LYS A 127 -2.47 6.43 -9.67
CA LYS A 127 -3.33 5.46 -10.35
C LYS A 127 -4.28 4.75 -9.39
N ALA A 128 -3.74 4.25 -8.27
CA ALA A 128 -4.57 3.67 -7.21
C ALA A 128 -5.58 4.69 -6.65
N THR A 129 -5.14 5.94 -6.42
CA THR A 129 -6.04 7.00 -5.94
C THR A 129 -7.21 7.23 -6.91
N ASP A 130 -6.94 7.34 -8.20
CA ASP A 130 -7.96 7.60 -9.21
C ASP A 130 -8.96 6.45 -9.34
N THR A 131 -8.49 5.20 -9.24
CA THR A 131 -9.38 4.02 -9.18
C THR A 131 -10.34 4.10 -8.01
N LEU A 132 -9.84 4.38 -6.80
CA LEU A 132 -10.68 4.42 -5.59
C LEU A 132 -11.62 5.63 -5.58
N ARG A 133 -11.19 6.78 -6.10
CA ARG A 133 -12.04 7.96 -6.24
C ARG A 133 -13.20 7.72 -7.18
N ALA A 134 -12.96 7.07 -8.31
CA ALA A 134 -14.00 6.73 -9.27
C ALA A 134 -14.99 5.73 -8.67
N HIS A 135 -14.50 4.73 -7.94
CA HIS A 135 -15.32 3.71 -7.29
C HIS A 135 -16.25 4.28 -6.23
N PHE A 136 -15.73 5.09 -5.29
CA PHE A 136 -16.53 5.67 -4.20
C PHE A 136 -17.15 7.03 -4.52
N ALA A 137 -16.95 7.55 -5.73
CA ALA A 137 -17.42 8.87 -6.17
C ALA A 137 -16.98 10.03 -5.23
N VAL A 138 -15.71 10.05 -4.85
CA VAL A 138 -15.14 11.04 -3.90
C VAL A 138 -14.15 12.01 -4.55
N ALA A 139 -13.99 13.18 -3.92
CA ALA A 139 -13.02 14.19 -4.34
C ALA A 139 -11.56 13.67 -4.24
N GLU A 140 -10.64 14.31 -4.96
CA GLU A 140 -9.21 13.98 -4.83
C GLU A 140 -8.65 14.46 -3.49
N PRO A 141 -8.12 13.57 -2.64
CA PRO A 141 -7.35 14.02 -1.49
C PRO A 141 -6.05 14.66 -1.98
N LYS A 142 -5.60 15.70 -1.27
CA LYS A 142 -4.22 16.19 -1.45
C LYS A 142 -3.24 15.13 -0.96
N VAL A 143 -2.02 15.13 -1.49
CA VAL A 143 -0.97 14.22 -1.01
C VAL A 143 -0.73 14.43 0.48
N GLY A 144 -0.77 13.35 1.24
CA GLY A 144 -0.66 13.34 2.70
C GLY A 144 -1.95 13.62 3.45
N GLN A 145 -3.08 13.76 2.75
CA GLN A 145 -4.39 14.03 3.33
C GLN A 145 -5.41 12.96 2.94
N TYR A 146 -6.61 13.07 3.50
CA TYR A 146 -7.74 12.21 3.23
C TYR A 146 -9.00 12.99 2.89
N VAL A 147 -9.98 12.27 2.37
CA VAL A 147 -11.39 12.68 2.31
C VAL A 147 -12.23 11.61 3.01
N ASP A 148 -13.29 12.03 3.68
CA ASP A 148 -14.26 11.12 4.29
C ASP A 148 -15.26 10.62 3.24
N PHE A 149 -15.74 9.39 3.41
CA PHE A 149 -16.81 8.79 2.62
C PHE A 149 -17.58 7.75 3.45
N GLU A 150 -18.76 7.35 2.98
CA GLU A 150 -19.54 6.30 3.62
C GLU A 150 -19.47 5.01 2.81
N PHE A 151 -19.27 3.88 3.48
CA PHE A 151 -19.39 2.54 2.92
C PHE A 151 -20.32 1.70 3.79
N GLU A 152 -21.53 1.42 3.30
CA GLU A 152 -22.53 0.60 3.98
C GLU A 152 -22.79 1.04 5.44
N GLY A 153 -22.93 2.35 5.67
CA GLY A 153 -23.12 2.92 7.01
C GLY A 153 -21.85 3.05 7.86
N ARG A 154 -20.68 2.66 7.34
CA ARG A 154 -19.38 2.92 7.98
C ARG A 154 -18.78 4.22 7.48
N ASN A 155 -18.39 5.10 8.39
CA ASN A 155 -17.58 6.27 8.05
C ASN A 155 -16.14 5.81 7.77
N MET A 156 -15.67 6.09 6.56
CA MET A 156 -14.38 5.67 6.04
C MET A 156 -13.55 6.88 5.62
N ARG A 157 -12.22 6.70 5.60
CA ARG A 157 -11.28 7.69 5.06
C ARG A 157 -10.54 7.15 3.85
N LEU A 158 -10.45 7.93 2.79
CA LEU A 158 -9.57 7.64 1.65
C LEU A 158 -8.34 8.56 1.70
N TYR A 159 -7.19 7.99 2.07
CA TYR A 159 -5.91 8.66 2.10
C TYR A 159 -5.19 8.57 0.75
N ARG A 160 -4.53 9.68 0.36
CA ARG A 160 -3.57 9.71 -0.75
C ARG A 160 -2.17 9.95 -0.23
N MET A 161 -1.35 8.91 -0.21
CA MET A 161 0.02 9.01 0.29
C MET A 161 1.04 9.23 -0.83
N PRO A 162 2.17 9.90 -0.56
CA PRO A 162 3.25 9.95 -1.53
C PRO A 162 3.72 8.54 -1.85
N SER A 163 4.01 8.26 -3.12
CA SER A 163 4.48 6.94 -3.53
C SER A 163 5.75 6.55 -2.79
N SER A 164 5.81 5.31 -2.31
CA SER A 164 6.98 4.74 -1.66
C SER A 164 8.13 4.42 -2.64
N SER A 165 7.90 4.53 -3.94
CA SER A 165 8.94 4.36 -4.96
C SER A 165 9.98 5.47 -4.90
N ARG A 166 11.26 5.14 -5.09
CA ARG A 166 12.33 6.15 -5.26
C ARG A 166 12.21 6.98 -6.53
N ALA A 167 11.41 6.54 -7.50
CA ALA A 167 11.08 7.34 -8.68
C ALA A 167 10.25 8.59 -8.32
N TYR A 168 9.55 8.57 -7.18
CA TYR A 168 8.87 9.75 -6.66
C TYR A 168 9.90 10.67 -5.98
N PRO A 169 10.09 11.92 -6.45
CA PRO A 169 11.19 12.80 -6.06
C PRO A 169 10.96 13.45 -4.70
N LEU A 170 10.85 12.63 -3.65
CA LEU A 170 10.71 13.06 -2.26
C LEU A 170 11.66 12.22 -1.39
N ALA A 171 12.41 12.90 -0.52
CA ALA A 171 13.33 12.25 0.42
C ALA A 171 12.59 11.24 1.33
N LEU A 172 13.30 10.19 1.74
CA LEU A 172 12.75 9.12 2.58
C LEU A 172 12.14 9.67 3.86
N GLU A 173 12.82 10.59 4.53
CA GLU A 173 12.41 11.17 5.81
C GLU A 173 11.14 12.00 5.64
N LYS A 174 11.01 12.72 4.52
CA LYS A 174 9.80 13.47 4.19
C LYS A 174 8.63 12.55 3.86
N LYS A 175 8.87 11.44 3.14
CA LYS A 175 7.85 10.40 2.96
C LYS A 175 7.43 9.86 4.31
N ALA A 176 8.38 9.45 5.15
CA ALA A 176 8.11 8.93 6.49
C ALA A 176 7.29 9.88 7.36
N ALA A 177 7.52 11.19 7.30
CA ALA A 177 6.72 12.18 8.02
C ALA A 177 5.22 12.18 7.61
N PHE A 178 4.92 12.06 6.31
CA PHE A 178 3.54 11.90 5.85
C PHE A 178 2.89 10.62 6.38
N TYR A 179 3.59 9.49 6.25
CA TYR A 179 3.08 8.20 6.73
C TYR A 179 2.95 8.17 8.25
N ARG A 180 3.86 8.82 8.99
CA ARG A 180 3.76 8.98 10.45
C ARG A 180 2.45 9.66 10.83
N THR A 181 2.15 10.81 10.23
CA THR A 181 0.91 11.56 10.53
C THR A 181 -0.35 10.71 10.29
N MET A 182 -0.39 9.98 9.16
CA MET A 182 -1.53 9.10 8.85
C MET A 182 -1.61 7.92 9.83
N LEU A 183 -0.49 7.24 10.11
CA LEU A 183 -0.47 6.05 10.97
C LEU A 183 -0.76 6.41 12.45
N GLU A 184 -0.29 7.56 12.93
CA GLU A 184 -0.66 8.09 14.25
C GLU A 184 -2.17 8.37 14.34
N CYS A 185 -2.76 8.94 13.29
CA CYS A 185 -4.18 9.24 13.26
C CYS A 185 -5.07 7.98 13.26
N GLU A 186 -4.65 6.93 12.55
CA GLU A 186 -5.48 5.74 12.31
C GLU A 186 -5.16 4.56 13.26
N LEU A 187 -3.93 4.49 13.80
CA LEU A 187 -3.50 3.39 14.69
C LEU A 187 -3.19 3.84 16.12
N GLY A 188 -3.19 5.14 16.42
CA GLY A 188 -2.95 5.66 17.77
C GLY A 188 -1.58 5.31 18.35
N ILE A 189 -0.55 5.25 17.50
CA ILE A 189 0.84 4.94 17.88
C ILE A 189 1.62 6.11 18.45
#